data_AF-A0A661Z2F8-F1
#
_entry.id   AF-A0A661Z2F8-F1
#
_cell.length_a   1.000
_cell.length_b   1.000
_cell.length_c   1.000
_cell.angle_alpha   90.00
_cell.angle_beta   90.00
_cell.angle_gamma   90.00
#
_symmetry.space_group_name_H-M   'P 1'
#
loop_
_entity.id
_entity.type
_entity.pdbx_description
1 polymer ?
#
loop_
_entity_poly.entity_id
_entity_poly.type
_entity_poly.pdbx_seq_one_letter_code
_entity_poly.pdbx_strand_id
1 'polypeptide(L)'
;KTGTLYDFSNNGDFKGDLVFFGSMNNKKYEYIFTNPIDEEYDVDSDLVKRFVDIDKKIDNTQWQYLTSNNNPYPNRRIPVFFKEKDGKVEHFGFSRLYKMSNTKYLNELNPLASYYTRDKEYGFDLADTLFGTVEDTDNKHGENRNKKSLKGRVYIGHAFGDGEITPNEPVNMVLGGPKASYYPFYIKSGETYLNENAELSGFKKYPVHGDNNTNPSSLTNENTDIQTQITPLPTATTFNGKVRFFNLTKVEIGALLSAITLHNQNGILNHSLGSAKPLGFGKATVFAILNNSTKYDLEDYISSFEKYISFEMKKKGIDWIKSDSLKELYAMTKDPLKEMLLKYPELELQGVSKRDSNEFNKYRGKGLDKYSKGLNDSFVSVSERRKLEIAKQEENVRKAELIAKEKANKEEIERKAKQAEEKLKQAQEINKAKRAELKSSGLISLVNIDEFTKGKSIVKEYKKINKTIDSSEFDHIKVFVQNCIKKDNKKWKSLKRDNWKEVKSWIGQETAKNWHNELSK
;
A
#
# COMPACT_ATOMS: atom_id res chain seq x y z
N LYS A 1 -44.37 -33.32 30.85
CA LYS A 1 -45.68 -33.83 30.39
C LYS A 1 -45.42 -34.79 29.26
N THR A 2 -45.48 -36.08 29.54
CA THR A 2 -45.42 -37.15 28.55
C THR A 2 -46.59 -36.98 27.59
N GLY A 3 -46.31 -37.01 26.28
CA GLY A 3 -47.35 -37.01 25.26
C GLY A 3 -48.29 -38.20 25.47
N THR A 4 -49.48 -38.11 24.88
CA THR A 4 -50.50 -39.16 24.91
C THR A 4 -49.85 -40.51 24.58
N LEU A 5 -49.81 -41.39 25.58
CA LEU A 5 -49.43 -42.79 25.40
C LEU A 5 -50.41 -43.41 24.41
N TYR A 6 -49.89 -44.06 23.37
CA TYR A 6 -50.71 -44.92 22.53
C TYR A 6 -51.37 -45.98 23.41
N ASP A 7 -52.65 -46.27 23.14
CA ASP A 7 -53.33 -47.40 23.77
C ASP A 7 -52.73 -48.68 23.17
N PHE A 8 -51.99 -49.45 23.97
CA PHE A 8 -51.51 -50.76 23.58
C PHE A 8 -52.71 -51.72 23.50
N SER A 9 -53.45 -51.67 22.39
CA SER A 9 -54.45 -52.69 22.12
C SER A 9 -53.75 -53.98 21.67
N ASN A 10 -54.20 -55.13 22.16
CA ASN A 10 -53.81 -56.45 21.63
C ASN A 10 -54.18 -56.66 20.14
N ASN A 11 -54.84 -55.67 19.52
CA ASN A 11 -55.29 -55.64 18.13
C ASN A 11 -54.51 -54.61 17.28
N GLY A 12 -53.45 -54.00 17.82
CA GLY A 12 -52.58 -53.12 17.03
C GLY A 12 -51.62 -53.93 16.17
N ASP A 13 -51.49 -53.58 14.88
CA ASP A 13 -50.68 -54.34 13.92
C ASP A 13 -49.14 -54.17 14.10
N PHE A 14 -48.69 -53.36 15.06
CA PHE A 14 -47.28 -53.04 15.26
C PHE A 14 -46.73 -53.57 16.60
N LYS A 15 -45.73 -54.46 16.54
CA LYS A 15 -44.98 -54.98 17.70
C LYS A 15 -43.55 -54.41 17.71
N GLY A 16 -43.14 -53.81 18.81
CA GLY A 16 -41.79 -53.24 18.96
C GLY A 16 -41.55 -52.49 20.27
N ASP A 17 -40.38 -51.89 20.40
CA ASP A 17 -39.96 -51.06 21.54
C ASP A 17 -40.43 -49.62 21.36
N LEU A 18 -41.11 -49.06 22.37
CA LEU A 18 -41.51 -47.66 22.38
C LEU A 18 -40.30 -46.75 22.69
N VAL A 19 -39.99 -45.84 21.78
CA VAL A 19 -38.82 -44.97 21.86
C VAL A 19 -39.22 -43.51 22.13
N PHE A 20 -38.70 -42.96 23.22
CA PHE A 20 -38.95 -41.58 23.63
C PHE A 20 -37.77 -40.68 23.27
N PHE A 21 -38.02 -39.71 22.41
CA PHE A 21 -37.03 -38.69 22.04
C PHE A 21 -37.46 -37.31 22.53
N GLY A 22 -36.94 -36.89 23.68
CA GLY A 22 -37.13 -35.57 24.28
C GLY A 22 -38.58 -35.14 24.56
N SER A 23 -38.74 -34.12 25.38
CA SER A 23 -40.03 -33.45 25.58
C SER A 23 -40.19 -32.27 24.63
N MET A 24 -41.31 -32.19 23.92
CA MET A 24 -41.67 -31.04 23.07
C MET A 24 -43.12 -30.63 23.36
N ASN A 25 -43.39 -29.33 23.43
CA ASN A 25 -44.76 -28.83 23.58
C ASN A 25 -45.60 -29.27 22.37
N ASN A 26 -46.80 -29.78 22.62
CA ASN A 26 -47.72 -30.33 21.60
C ASN A 26 -47.15 -31.52 20.81
N LYS A 27 -46.21 -32.29 21.37
CA LYS A 27 -45.76 -33.55 20.77
C LYS A 27 -46.96 -34.51 20.64
N LYS A 28 -47.29 -34.89 19.40
CA LYS A 28 -48.46 -35.73 19.08
C LYS A 28 -48.14 -37.21 18.95
N TYR A 29 -46.89 -37.56 18.66
CA TYR A 29 -46.48 -38.91 18.29
C TYR A 29 -45.14 -39.28 18.92
N GLU A 30 -44.98 -40.57 19.24
CA GLU A 30 -43.73 -41.23 19.61
C GLU A 30 -43.42 -42.33 18.58
N TYR A 31 -42.21 -42.89 18.63
CA TYR A 31 -41.79 -43.90 17.67
C TYR A 31 -41.83 -45.30 18.28
N ILE A 32 -42.22 -46.29 17.49
CA ILE A 32 -42.09 -47.71 17.83
C ILE A 32 -41.01 -48.28 16.92
N PHE A 33 -39.93 -48.79 17.52
CA PHE A 33 -38.88 -49.49 16.80
C PHE A 33 -39.22 -50.97 16.79
N THR A 34 -39.44 -51.55 15.61
CA THR A 34 -39.76 -52.98 15.48
C THR A 34 -38.56 -53.85 15.87
N ASN A 35 -38.80 -55.16 16.03
CA ASN A 35 -37.74 -56.11 16.30
C ASN A 35 -36.58 -55.96 15.28
N PRO A 36 -35.32 -56.20 15.73
CA PRO A 36 -34.16 -56.14 14.85
C PRO A 36 -34.34 -57.02 13.61
N ILE A 37 -33.88 -56.53 12.47
CA ILE A 37 -33.56 -57.37 11.31
C ILE A 37 -32.16 -57.96 11.51
N ASP A 38 -31.84 -59.10 10.88
CA ASP A 38 -30.52 -59.77 10.98
C ASP A 38 -29.36 -59.01 10.31
N GLU A 39 -29.55 -57.72 10.02
CA GLU A 39 -28.54 -56.86 9.42
C GLU A 39 -27.88 -56.01 10.49
N GLU A 40 -26.55 -56.08 10.55
CA GLU A 40 -25.72 -55.26 11.43
C GLU A 40 -24.86 -54.31 10.61
N TYR A 41 -24.75 -53.07 11.08
CA TYR A 41 -23.97 -52.02 10.44
C TYR A 41 -22.94 -51.48 11.41
N ASP A 42 -21.68 -51.41 10.99
CA ASP A 42 -20.62 -50.85 11.80
C ASP A 42 -20.79 -49.32 11.94
N VAL A 43 -20.63 -48.85 13.18
CA VAL A 43 -20.61 -47.42 13.52
C VAL A 43 -19.17 -47.03 13.81
N ASP A 44 -18.64 -46.10 13.03
CA ASP A 44 -17.29 -45.58 13.24
C ASP A 44 -17.17 -44.88 14.61
N SER A 45 -16.12 -45.23 15.38
CA SER A 45 -15.82 -44.59 16.66
C SER A 45 -15.66 -43.07 16.57
N ASP A 46 -15.14 -42.55 15.44
CA ASP A 46 -15.02 -41.11 15.21
C ASP A 46 -16.39 -40.44 15.03
N LEU A 47 -17.36 -41.15 14.42
CA LEU A 47 -18.73 -40.65 14.28
C LEU A 47 -19.41 -40.52 15.65
N VAL A 48 -19.20 -41.51 16.53
CA VAL A 48 -19.67 -41.45 17.92
C VAL A 48 -19.02 -40.29 18.64
N LYS A 49 -17.70 -40.14 18.56
CA LYS A 49 -16.94 -39.05 19.19
C LYS A 49 -17.46 -37.67 18.76
N ARG A 50 -17.69 -37.47 17.46
CA ARG A 50 -18.27 -36.22 16.90
C ARG A 50 -19.66 -35.94 17.44
N PHE A 51 -20.51 -36.98 17.53
CA PHE A 51 -21.82 -36.85 18.14
C PHE A 51 -21.71 -36.39 19.60
N VAL A 52 -20.85 -37.04 20.40
CA VAL A 52 -20.63 -36.65 21.79
C VAL A 52 -20.11 -35.21 21.88
N ASP A 53 -19.20 -34.78 21.02
CA ASP A 53 -18.68 -33.40 21.02
C ASP A 53 -19.74 -32.33 20.76
N ILE A 54 -20.74 -32.64 19.93
CA ILE A 54 -21.90 -31.76 19.71
C ILE A 54 -22.78 -31.72 20.96
N ASP A 55 -23.01 -32.89 21.55
CA ASP A 55 -23.92 -33.10 22.66
C ASP A 55 -23.42 -32.51 23.99
N LYS A 56 -22.11 -32.65 24.30
CA LYS A 56 -21.42 -32.09 25.50
C LYS A 56 -21.65 -30.60 25.75
N LYS A 57 -22.07 -29.85 24.72
CA LYS A 57 -22.30 -28.39 24.80
C LYS A 57 -23.66 -28.04 25.39
N ILE A 58 -24.49 -29.04 25.66
CA ILE A 58 -25.85 -28.90 26.14
C ILE A 58 -25.94 -29.73 27.43
N ASP A 59 -26.58 -29.18 28.45
CA ASP A 59 -26.85 -29.92 29.68
C ASP A 59 -28.13 -30.75 29.56
N ASN A 60 -28.18 -31.90 30.24
CA ASN A 60 -29.34 -32.79 30.31
C ASN A 60 -29.81 -33.32 28.95
N THR A 61 -28.86 -33.79 28.13
CA THR A 61 -29.16 -34.29 26.79
C THR A 61 -29.74 -35.70 26.80
N GLN A 62 -30.38 -36.08 25.68
CA GLN A 62 -30.82 -37.45 25.45
C GLN A 62 -29.64 -38.43 25.45
N TRP A 63 -28.46 -38.02 24.95
CA TRP A 63 -27.26 -38.86 24.97
C TRP A 63 -26.81 -39.15 26.41
N GLN A 64 -26.72 -38.12 27.25
CA GLN A 64 -26.36 -38.27 28.67
C GLN A 64 -27.33 -39.20 29.39
N TYR A 65 -28.64 -39.06 29.13
CA TYR A 65 -29.65 -39.94 29.70
C TYR A 65 -29.48 -41.40 29.25
N LEU A 66 -29.36 -41.66 27.93
CA LEU A 66 -29.29 -43.01 27.35
C LEU A 66 -27.94 -43.71 27.58
N THR A 67 -26.88 -42.97 27.88
CA THR A 67 -25.58 -43.52 28.27
C THR A 67 -25.43 -43.69 29.78
N SER A 68 -26.36 -43.17 30.57
CA SER A 68 -26.38 -43.34 32.02
C SER A 68 -26.88 -44.73 32.45
N ASN A 69 -26.74 -45.02 33.74
CA ASN A 69 -27.34 -46.23 34.35
C ASN A 69 -28.88 -46.24 34.31
N ASN A 70 -29.51 -45.11 33.96
CA ASN A 70 -30.97 -44.98 33.86
C ASN A 70 -31.52 -45.31 32.47
N ASN A 71 -30.70 -45.85 31.55
CA ASN A 71 -31.14 -46.27 30.23
C ASN A 71 -32.24 -47.37 30.35
N PRO A 72 -33.48 -47.11 29.90
CA PRO A 72 -34.59 -48.06 30.03
C PRO A 72 -34.58 -49.18 28.97
N TYR A 73 -33.68 -49.13 27.99
CA TYR A 73 -33.67 -50.06 26.86
C TYR A 73 -32.84 -51.33 27.14
N PRO A 74 -33.28 -52.50 26.64
CA PRO A 74 -32.60 -53.78 26.87
C PRO A 74 -31.11 -53.76 26.52
N ASN A 75 -30.30 -54.46 27.31
CA ASN A 75 -28.84 -54.56 27.12
C ASN A 75 -28.12 -53.21 27.01
N ARG A 76 -28.70 -52.14 27.58
CA ARG A 76 -28.19 -50.75 27.49
C ARG A 76 -28.00 -50.27 26.04
N ARG A 77 -28.79 -50.83 25.10
CA ARG A 77 -28.81 -50.36 23.71
C ARG A 77 -29.35 -48.93 23.65
N ILE A 78 -28.91 -48.18 22.65
CA ILE A 78 -29.31 -46.78 22.47
C ILE A 78 -30.11 -46.71 21.15
N PRO A 79 -31.41 -46.39 21.19
CA PRO A 79 -32.20 -46.30 19.97
C PRO A 79 -31.84 -45.01 19.21
N VAL A 80 -31.55 -45.15 17.92
CA VAL A 80 -31.17 -44.05 17.03
C VAL A 80 -31.85 -44.21 15.67
N PHE A 81 -32.08 -43.10 14.99
CA PHE A 81 -32.27 -43.08 13.55
C PHE A 81 -30.90 -42.95 12.90
N PHE A 82 -30.68 -43.67 11.81
CA PHE A 82 -29.43 -43.61 11.08
C PHE A 82 -29.66 -43.63 9.58
N LYS A 83 -28.62 -43.29 8.83
CA LYS A 83 -28.53 -43.52 7.40
C LYS A 83 -27.36 -44.45 7.12
N GLU A 84 -27.62 -45.45 6.32
CA GLU A 84 -26.64 -46.42 5.84
C GLU A 84 -26.14 -46.03 4.45
N LYS A 85 -24.86 -46.31 4.21
CA LYS A 85 -24.24 -46.24 2.88
C LYS A 85 -23.06 -47.20 2.82
N ASP A 86 -23.01 -48.04 1.79
CA ASP A 86 -21.91 -48.97 1.51
C ASP A 86 -21.57 -49.91 2.70
N GLY A 87 -22.60 -50.40 3.41
CA GLY A 87 -22.48 -51.31 4.55
C GLY A 87 -22.07 -50.64 5.86
N LYS A 88 -22.07 -49.31 5.93
CA LYS A 88 -21.64 -48.54 7.10
C LYS A 88 -22.65 -47.47 7.49
N VAL A 89 -22.67 -47.13 8.78
CA VAL A 89 -23.46 -45.99 9.26
C VAL A 89 -22.80 -44.68 8.84
N GLU A 90 -23.46 -43.92 7.96
CA GLU A 90 -22.98 -42.63 7.45
C GLU A 90 -23.18 -41.51 8.50
N HIS A 91 -24.35 -41.48 9.16
CA HIS A 91 -24.66 -40.57 10.26
C HIS A 91 -25.88 -41.08 11.05
N PHE A 92 -26.03 -40.65 12.31
CA PHE A 92 -27.15 -41.03 13.18
C PHE A 92 -27.60 -39.91 14.12
N GLY A 93 -28.79 -40.06 14.72
CA GLY A 93 -29.32 -39.15 15.73
C GLY A 93 -30.61 -39.61 16.39
N PHE A 94 -31.12 -38.81 17.33
CA PHE A 94 -32.28 -39.13 18.18
C PHE A 94 -33.63 -38.61 17.64
N SER A 95 -33.73 -38.24 16.38
CA SER A 95 -35.02 -37.89 15.77
C SER A 95 -34.95 -38.20 14.29
N ARG A 96 -36.05 -38.08 13.54
CA ARG A 96 -35.97 -38.15 12.07
C ARG A 96 -35.31 -36.93 11.42
N LEU A 97 -35.29 -35.80 12.12
CA LEU A 97 -34.68 -34.54 11.67
C LEU A 97 -33.58 -34.14 12.64
N TYR A 98 -32.46 -34.87 12.55
CA TYR A 98 -31.31 -34.70 13.43
C TYR A 98 -30.20 -33.86 12.76
N LYS A 99 -29.33 -33.29 13.60
CA LYS A 99 -28.10 -32.66 13.13
C LYS A 99 -27.14 -33.76 12.70
N MET A 100 -26.56 -33.62 11.51
CA MET A 100 -25.60 -34.58 10.98
C MET A 100 -24.30 -34.54 11.79
N SER A 101 -23.86 -35.69 12.30
CA SER A 101 -22.67 -35.84 13.13
C SER A 101 -21.39 -36.12 12.34
N ASN A 102 -21.50 -36.44 11.05
CA ASN A 102 -20.38 -36.74 10.16
C ASN A 102 -19.81 -35.51 9.43
N THR A 103 -20.17 -34.29 9.84
CA THR A 103 -19.61 -33.08 9.23
C THR A 103 -18.15 -32.90 9.63
N LYS A 104 -17.37 -32.33 8.72
CA LYS A 104 -16.01 -31.90 9.03
C LYS A 104 -16.02 -30.79 10.10
N TYR A 105 -15.07 -30.84 11.01
CA TYR A 105 -14.80 -29.73 11.92
C TYR A 105 -14.18 -28.57 11.16
N LEU A 106 -14.38 -27.34 11.62
CA LEU A 106 -13.84 -26.16 10.96
C LEU A 106 -12.31 -26.18 10.85
N ASN A 107 -11.61 -26.76 11.83
CA ASN A 107 -10.14 -26.89 11.83
C ASN A 107 -9.62 -27.97 10.86
N GLU A 108 -10.50 -28.77 10.25
CA GLU A 108 -10.18 -29.73 9.18
C GLU A 108 -10.30 -29.10 7.80
N LEU A 109 -10.79 -27.86 7.70
CA LEU A 109 -11.08 -27.18 6.44
C LEU A 109 -10.07 -26.05 6.16
N ASN A 110 -9.60 -25.97 4.92
CA ASN A 110 -8.76 -24.85 4.50
C ASN A 110 -9.57 -23.54 4.44
N PRO A 111 -8.93 -22.37 4.70
CA PRO A 111 -7.52 -22.20 5.03
C PRO A 111 -7.19 -22.48 6.51
N LEU A 112 -8.17 -22.71 7.38
CA LEU A 112 -7.95 -22.87 8.82
C LEU A 112 -7.08 -24.10 9.14
N ALA A 113 -7.28 -25.21 8.43
CA ALA A 113 -6.48 -26.43 8.58
C ALA A 113 -4.96 -26.20 8.40
N SER A 114 -4.57 -25.27 7.54
CA SER A 114 -3.15 -24.93 7.31
C SER A 114 -2.44 -24.38 8.56
N TYR A 115 -3.18 -23.81 9.52
CA TYR A 115 -2.63 -23.33 10.80
C TYR A 115 -2.40 -24.46 11.81
N TYR A 116 -3.06 -25.61 11.64
CA TYR A 116 -2.97 -26.77 12.52
C TYR A 116 -2.03 -27.87 12.00
N THR A 117 -1.66 -27.82 10.72
CA THR A 117 -0.83 -28.83 10.04
C THR A 117 0.63 -28.38 9.86
N ARG A 118 1.13 -27.54 10.77
CA ARG A 118 2.48 -26.96 10.71
C ARG A 118 3.57 -28.04 10.88
N ASP A 119 4.63 -27.92 10.09
CA ASP A 119 5.82 -28.76 10.22
C ASP A 119 6.49 -28.50 11.58
N LYS A 120 6.72 -29.57 12.34
CA LYS A 120 6.91 -29.50 13.81
C LYS A 120 8.27 -28.92 14.24
N GLU A 121 9.23 -28.82 13.32
CA GLU A 121 10.63 -28.56 13.68
C GLU A 121 10.89 -27.09 14.09
N TYR A 122 10.16 -26.12 13.51
CA TYR A 122 10.34 -24.68 13.79
C TYR A 122 9.02 -23.89 14.00
N GLY A 123 7.92 -24.58 14.33
CA GLY A 123 6.48 -24.23 14.19
C GLY A 123 5.89 -22.86 14.59
N PHE A 124 6.68 -21.81 14.81
CA PHE A 124 6.19 -20.43 14.97
C PHE A 124 5.93 -19.77 13.61
N ASP A 125 4.77 -19.13 13.48
CA ASP A 125 4.50 -18.25 12.34
C ASP A 125 5.02 -16.81 12.58
N LEU A 126 4.85 -15.94 11.59
CA LEU A 126 5.27 -14.54 11.71
C LEU A 126 4.57 -13.83 12.89
N ALA A 127 3.30 -14.13 13.17
CA ALA A 127 2.59 -13.53 14.29
C ALA A 127 3.15 -14.04 15.63
N ASP A 128 3.41 -15.35 15.77
CA ASP A 128 4.07 -15.94 16.93
C ASP A 128 5.42 -15.27 17.20
N THR A 129 6.23 -15.04 16.16
CA THR A 129 7.57 -14.43 16.31
C THR A 129 7.55 -12.94 16.66
N LEU A 130 6.46 -12.23 16.35
CA LEU A 130 6.31 -10.79 16.64
C LEU A 130 5.65 -10.55 17.99
N PHE A 131 4.53 -11.21 18.25
CA PHE A 131 3.71 -10.99 19.45
C PHE A 131 4.06 -11.93 20.60
N GLY A 132 4.81 -13.00 20.31
CA GLY A 132 5.10 -14.05 21.26
C GLY A 132 3.98 -15.08 21.32
N THR A 133 4.25 -16.17 22.02
CA THR A 133 3.33 -17.28 22.20
C THR A 133 3.65 -17.98 23.51
N VAL A 134 2.69 -18.68 24.08
CA VAL A 134 2.89 -19.47 25.31
C VAL A 134 2.77 -20.95 24.95
N GLU A 135 3.44 -21.80 25.73
CA GLU A 135 3.19 -23.22 25.69
C GLU A 135 1.71 -23.48 26.00
N ASP A 136 1.04 -24.21 25.10
CA ASP A 136 -0.35 -24.60 25.32
C ASP A 136 -0.39 -25.88 26.14
N THR A 137 -0.65 -25.74 27.44
CA THR A 137 -0.72 -26.85 28.40
C THR A 137 -2.14 -27.40 28.56
N ASP A 138 -3.13 -26.92 27.80
CA ASP A 138 -4.52 -27.37 27.95
C ASP A 138 -4.75 -28.70 27.20
N ASN A 139 -4.98 -29.77 27.98
CA ASN A 139 -5.33 -31.09 27.49
C ASN A 139 -6.63 -31.12 26.65
N LYS A 140 -7.47 -30.08 26.69
CA LYS A 140 -8.71 -29.96 25.90
C LYS A 140 -8.49 -29.51 24.45
N HIS A 141 -7.28 -29.06 24.12
CA HIS A 141 -7.01 -28.33 22.89
C HIS A 141 -6.16 -29.09 21.85
N GLY A 142 -6.21 -30.43 21.85
CA GLY A 142 -5.63 -31.28 20.78
C GLY A 142 -4.10 -31.31 20.72
N GLU A 143 -3.53 -32.36 20.14
CA GLU A 143 -2.09 -32.70 20.22
C GLU A 143 -1.14 -31.84 19.35
N ASN A 144 -1.67 -30.94 18.53
CA ASN A 144 -0.93 -30.19 17.52
C ASN A 144 -0.80 -28.69 17.85
N ARG A 145 -0.15 -28.34 18.98
CA ARG A 145 0.08 -26.94 19.36
C ARG A 145 1.49 -26.66 19.89
N ASN A 146 1.83 -25.37 19.97
CA ASN A 146 3.14 -24.84 20.32
C ASN A 146 3.64 -25.41 21.65
N LYS A 147 4.69 -26.24 21.59
CA LYS A 147 5.35 -26.84 22.77
C LYS A 147 6.38 -25.91 23.43
N LYS A 148 6.44 -24.66 23.00
CA LYS A 148 7.49 -23.71 23.38
C LYS A 148 6.88 -22.33 23.51
N SER A 149 7.28 -21.63 24.57
CA SER A 149 6.95 -20.22 24.77
C SER A 149 7.97 -19.32 24.06
N LEU A 150 7.51 -18.18 23.53
CA LEU A 150 8.34 -17.14 22.93
C LEU A 150 7.91 -15.77 23.45
N LYS A 151 8.87 -14.96 23.90
CA LYS A 151 8.60 -13.59 24.36
C LYS A 151 8.28 -12.68 23.17
N GLY A 152 7.18 -11.92 23.30
CA GLY A 152 6.80 -10.92 22.32
C GLY A 152 7.82 -9.79 22.16
N ARG A 153 7.95 -9.32 20.92
CA ARG A 153 8.82 -8.20 20.52
C ARG A 153 8.02 -6.95 20.16
N VAL A 154 6.69 -7.02 20.11
CA VAL A 154 5.78 -5.90 19.86
C VAL A 154 4.93 -5.65 21.11
N TYR A 155 4.81 -4.37 21.49
CA TYR A 155 4.08 -3.92 22.66
C TYR A 155 3.11 -2.81 22.22
N ILE A 156 1.81 -3.11 22.24
CA ILE A 156 0.75 -2.16 21.88
C ILE A 156 0.28 -1.46 23.16
N GLY A 157 0.53 -0.16 23.26
CA GLY A 157 0.02 0.66 24.37
C GLY A 157 -1.43 1.07 24.18
N HIS A 158 -2.01 1.64 25.24
CA HIS A 158 -3.31 2.29 25.17
C HIS A 158 -3.29 3.44 24.16
N ALA A 159 -4.43 3.62 23.47
CA ALA A 159 -4.70 4.80 22.69
C ALA A 159 -5.69 5.68 23.47
N PHE A 160 -5.32 6.92 23.73
CA PHE A 160 -6.13 7.88 24.48
C PHE A 160 -6.78 8.87 23.52
N GLY A 161 -8.02 9.25 23.82
CA GLY A 161 -8.75 10.23 23.04
C GLY A 161 -8.14 11.62 23.20
N ASP A 162 -8.16 12.39 22.11
CA ASP A 162 -7.70 13.78 22.14
C ASP A 162 -8.80 14.70 22.68
N GLY A 163 -8.46 15.44 23.73
CA GLY A 163 -9.38 16.40 24.36
C GLY A 163 -10.52 15.72 25.13
N GLU A 164 -11.55 16.51 25.43
CA GLU A 164 -12.78 16.03 26.07
C GLU A 164 -13.71 15.45 24.99
N ILE A 165 -14.14 14.20 25.19
CA ILE A 165 -15.01 13.49 24.25
C ILE A 165 -16.37 13.30 24.92
N THR A 166 -17.39 13.97 24.38
CA THR A 166 -18.78 13.75 24.77
C THR A 166 -19.36 12.60 23.94
N PRO A 167 -19.74 11.46 24.55
CA PRO A 167 -20.38 10.38 23.80
C PRO A 167 -21.70 10.81 23.18
N ASN A 168 -22.11 10.14 22.11
CA ASN A 168 -23.45 10.31 21.53
C ASN A 168 -24.52 9.67 22.43
N GLU A 169 -25.78 9.96 22.13
CA GLU A 169 -26.91 9.33 22.80
C GLU A 169 -26.87 7.80 22.70
N PRO A 170 -27.29 7.07 23.75
CA PRO A 170 -27.39 5.62 23.71
C PRO A 170 -28.33 5.12 22.61
N VAL A 171 -27.93 4.04 21.93
CA VAL A 171 -28.72 3.41 20.88
C VAL A 171 -28.95 1.94 21.24
N ASN A 172 -30.20 1.49 21.14
CA ASN A 172 -30.57 0.09 21.31
C ASN A 172 -30.51 -0.64 19.97
N MET A 173 -29.98 -1.85 19.96
CA MET A 173 -29.82 -2.67 18.77
C MET A 173 -29.78 -4.16 19.10
N VAL A 174 -30.03 -5.02 18.10
CA VAL A 174 -29.79 -6.47 18.24
C VAL A 174 -28.44 -6.82 17.65
N LEU A 175 -27.53 -7.32 18.48
CA LEU A 175 -26.22 -7.79 18.04
C LEU A 175 -26.29 -9.29 17.68
N GLY A 176 -26.29 -9.58 16.38
CA GLY A 176 -26.26 -10.95 15.86
C GLY A 176 -24.85 -11.54 15.79
N GLY A 177 -24.69 -12.75 16.31
CA GLY A 177 -23.48 -13.56 16.10
C GLY A 177 -23.53 -14.36 14.79
N PRO A 178 -22.37 -14.63 14.14
CA PRO A 178 -22.30 -15.49 12.96
C PRO A 178 -22.83 -16.89 13.29
N LYS A 179 -23.60 -17.48 12.38
CA LYS A 179 -24.11 -18.85 12.51
C LYS A 179 -23.41 -19.76 11.51
N ALA A 180 -22.29 -20.36 11.93
CA ALA A 180 -21.49 -21.27 11.09
C ALA A 180 -22.31 -22.47 10.56
N SER A 181 -23.40 -22.85 11.22
CA SER A 181 -24.32 -23.90 10.76
C SER A 181 -24.96 -23.59 9.40
N TYR A 182 -25.05 -22.32 9.00
CA TYR A 182 -25.55 -21.93 7.69
C TYR A 182 -24.41 -21.94 6.65
N TYR A 183 -24.04 -23.14 6.21
CA TYR A 183 -22.91 -23.38 5.32
C TYR A 183 -22.83 -22.49 4.05
N PRO A 184 -23.94 -22.05 3.40
CA PRO A 184 -23.81 -21.28 2.16
C PRO A 184 -23.03 -19.98 2.30
N PHE A 185 -22.91 -19.44 3.52
CA PHE A 185 -22.15 -18.20 3.77
C PHE A 185 -20.68 -18.45 4.13
N TYR A 186 -20.33 -19.67 4.52
CA TYR A 186 -19.00 -19.99 5.07
C TYR A 186 -18.22 -20.99 4.23
N ILE A 187 -18.87 -21.69 3.29
CA ILE A 187 -18.23 -22.59 2.33
C ILE A 187 -18.17 -21.90 0.97
N LYS A 188 -16.98 -21.93 0.36
CA LYS A 188 -16.67 -21.23 -0.88
C LYS A 188 -17.53 -21.67 -2.07
N SER A 189 -17.86 -22.96 -2.17
CA SER A 189 -18.74 -23.51 -3.21
C SER A 189 -20.23 -23.31 -2.91
N GLY A 190 -20.58 -22.83 -1.72
CA GLY A 190 -21.97 -22.77 -1.24
C GLY A 190 -22.59 -24.13 -0.96
N GLU A 191 -21.80 -25.21 -0.98
CA GLU A 191 -22.21 -26.58 -0.64
C GLU A 191 -21.99 -26.87 0.85
N THR A 192 -22.38 -28.06 1.30
CA THR A 192 -22.35 -28.44 2.71
C THR A 192 -20.96 -28.81 3.21
N TYR A 193 -20.79 -28.82 4.53
CA TYR A 193 -19.59 -29.33 5.22
C TYR A 193 -19.29 -30.82 4.98
N LEU A 194 -20.19 -31.56 4.33
CA LEU A 194 -20.00 -32.97 3.98
C LEU A 194 -19.20 -33.16 2.69
N ASN A 195 -19.03 -32.11 1.89
CA ASN A 195 -18.23 -32.24 0.68
C ASN A 195 -16.77 -32.54 1.08
N GLU A 196 -16.20 -33.58 0.50
CA GLU A 196 -14.79 -33.96 0.66
C GLU A 196 -13.84 -32.81 0.28
N ASN A 197 -14.25 -31.96 -0.65
CA ASN A 197 -13.50 -30.80 -1.10
C ASN A 197 -14.02 -29.48 -0.52
N ALA A 198 -14.82 -29.52 0.56
CA ALA A 198 -15.30 -28.32 1.23
C ALA A 198 -14.12 -27.42 1.65
N GLU A 199 -14.19 -26.15 1.29
CA GLU A 199 -13.22 -25.12 1.64
C GLU A 199 -13.97 -23.94 2.27
N LEU A 200 -13.44 -23.40 3.37
CA LEU A 200 -14.00 -22.22 3.99
C LEU A 200 -13.81 -21.01 3.07
N SER A 201 -14.77 -20.09 3.08
CA SER A 201 -14.70 -18.83 2.33
C SER A 201 -13.58 -17.89 2.82
N GLY A 202 -13.01 -18.15 4.01
CA GLY A 202 -11.90 -17.39 4.58
C GLY A 202 -12.05 -17.12 6.07
N PHE A 203 -11.41 -16.05 6.54
CA PHE A 203 -11.53 -15.59 7.92
C PHE A 203 -12.65 -14.55 8.06
N LYS A 204 -13.35 -14.60 9.19
CA LYS A 204 -14.45 -13.68 9.46
C LYS A 204 -13.96 -12.22 9.54
N LYS A 205 -14.50 -11.38 8.67
CA LYS A 205 -14.36 -9.92 8.68
C LYS A 205 -15.74 -9.30 8.47
N TYR A 206 -16.02 -8.16 9.11
CA TYR A 206 -17.22 -7.39 8.82
C TYR A 206 -16.85 -6.31 7.79
N PRO A 207 -17.63 -6.15 6.70
CA PRO A 207 -17.45 -5.03 5.80
C PRO A 207 -17.71 -3.70 6.51
N VAL A 208 -17.07 -2.65 6.02
CA VAL A 208 -17.32 -1.28 6.44
C VAL A 208 -18.60 -0.78 5.77
N HIS A 209 -19.42 -0.06 6.53
CA HIS A 209 -20.65 0.57 6.04
C HIS A 209 -20.40 2.05 5.74
N GLY A 210 -21.14 2.60 4.77
CA GLY A 210 -21.16 4.04 4.52
C GLY A 210 -21.83 4.82 5.65
N ASP A 211 -21.51 6.11 5.75
CA ASP A 211 -21.94 6.98 6.86
C ASP A 211 -23.47 7.10 7.00
N ASN A 212 -24.22 6.92 5.92
CA ASN A 212 -25.69 7.01 5.93
C ASN A 212 -26.39 5.70 6.35
N ASN A 213 -25.64 4.65 6.67
CA ASN A 213 -26.15 3.28 6.80
C ASN A 213 -25.96 2.64 8.17
N THR A 214 -25.85 3.45 9.23
CA THR A 214 -26.11 2.95 10.57
C THR A 214 -27.59 2.62 10.66
N ASN A 215 -27.95 1.38 10.30
CA ASN A 215 -29.27 0.82 10.55
C ASN A 215 -29.21 0.12 11.90
N PRO A 216 -29.57 0.79 13.01
CA PRO A 216 -30.06 0.03 14.15
C PRO A 216 -31.23 -0.77 13.59
N SER A 217 -31.05 -2.09 13.55
CA SER A 217 -32.05 -3.06 13.10
C SER A 217 -33.46 -2.57 13.45
N SER A 218 -34.41 -2.63 12.52
CA SER A 218 -35.82 -2.28 12.76
C SER A 218 -36.35 -3.11 13.94
N LEU A 219 -36.21 -2.56 15.14
CA LEU A 219 -36.66 -3.18 16.37
C LEU A 219 -38.18 -3.16 16.33
N THR A 220 -38.81 -4.31 16.10
CA THR A 220 -40.19 -4.49 16.51
C THR A 220 -40.22 -4.54 18.04
N ASN A 221 -41.28 -4.01 18.65
CA ASN A 221 -41.46 -3.93 20.11
C ASN A 221 -41.47 -5.29 20.84
N GLU A 222 -41.29 -6.40 20.12
CA GLU A 222 -41.46 -7.77 20.63
C GLU A 222 -40.15 -8.44 21.10
N ASN A 223 -38.98 -7.83 20.86
CA ASN A 223 -37.68 -8.48 21.07
C ASN A 223 -36.78 -7.76 22.11
N THR A 224 -37.33 -7.29 23.22
CA THR A 224 -36.57 -6.56 24.27
C THR A 224 -35.46 -7.39 24.92
N ASP A 225 -35.68 -8.70 25.08
CA ASP A 225 -34.78 -9.60 25.83
C ASP A 225 -33.43 -9.85 25.13
N ILE A 226 -33.32 -9.52 23.85
CA ILE A 226 -32.11 -9.69 23.04
C ILE A 226 -31.47 -8.36 22.63
N GLN A 227 -31.96 -7.23 23.16
CA GLN A 227 -31.41 -5.91 22.87
C GLN A 227 -30.11 -5.67 23.64
N THR A 228 -29.17 -5.01 22.97
CA THR A 228 -27.97 -4.45 23.57
C THR A 228 -28.00 -2.95 23.38
N GLN A 229 -27.78 -2.21 24.46
CA GLN A 229 -27.57 -0.77 24.42
C GLN A 229 -26.07 -0.48 24.23
N ILE A 230 -25.74 0.42 23.31
CA ILE A 230 -24.39 0.97 23.17
C ILE A 230 -24.42 2.49 23.26
N THR A 231 -23.32 3.09 23.69
CA THR A 231 -23.11 4.54 23.66
C THR A 231 -21.97 4.83 22.68
N PRO A 232 -22.26 5.20 21.42
CA PRO A 232 -21.23 5.45 20.42
C PRO A 232 -20.45 6.72 20.73
N LEU A 233 -19.20 6.79 20.27
CA LEU A 233 -18.44 8.04 20.27
C LEU A 233 -18.76 8.84 18.99
N PRO A 234 -18.64 10.18 19.01
CA PRO A 234 -18.81 11.01 17.83
C PRO A 234 -17.87 10.61 16.69
N THR A 235 -18.34 10.76 15.45
CA THR A 235 -17.48 10.66 14.26
C THR A 235 -16.33 11.67 14.37
N ALA A 236 -15.17 11.32 13.79
CA ALA A 236 -13.94 12.11 13.85
C ALA A 236 -13.28 12.22 15.25
N THR A 237 -13.75 11.47 16.25
CA THR A 237 -13.00 11.29 17.50
C THR A 237 -11.62 10.72 17.19
N THR A 238 -10.57 11.41 17.62
CA THR A 238 -9.17 11.03 17.36
C THR A 238 -8.56 10.39 18.61
N PHE A 239 -7.77 9.34 18.40
CA PHE A 239 -7.06 8.63 19.45
C PHE A 239 -5.58 8.51 19.11
N ASN A 240 -4.72 8.75 20.12
CA ASN A 240 -3.29 8.61 20.00
C ASN A 240 -2.76 7.51 20.92
N GLY A 241 -2.04 6.56 20.33
CA GLY A 241 -1.42 5.45 21.05
C GLY A 241 0.01 5.20 20.59
N LYS A 242 0.75 4.40 21.35
CA LYS A 242 2.14 4.06 21.04
C LYS A 242 2.30 2.56 20.86
N VAL A 243 2.81 2.15 19.70
CA VAL A 243 3.32 0.79 19.48
C VAL A 243 4.83 0.84 19.64
N ARG A 244 5.36 0.04 20.55
CA ARG A 244 6.81 -0.14 20.76
C ARG A 244 7.21 -1.49 20.25
N PHE A 245 8.43 -1.61 19.75
CA PHE A 245 8.98 -2.88 19.34
C PHE A 245 10.45 -2.99 19.69
N PHE A 246 10.95 -4.23 19.77
CA PHE A 246 12.34 -4.52 20.09
C PHE A 246 12.94 -5.47 19.05
N ASN A 247 14.07 -5.08 18.47
CA ASN A 247 14.86 -5.90 17.56
C ASN A 247 14.02 -6.56 16.44
N LEU A 248 13.23 -5.73 15.73
CA LEU A 248 12.53 -6.16 14.53
C LEU A 248 13.35 -5.83 13.29
N THR A 249 13.37 -6.76 12.34
CA THR A 249 13.96 -6.55 11.02
C THR A 249 13.15 -5.56 10.19
N LYS A 250 13.72 -5.08 9.08
CA LYS A 250 13.02 -4.19 8.14
C LYS A 250 11.72 -4.80 7.61
N VAL A 251 11.74 -6.10 7.29
CA VAL A 251 10.58 -6.85 6.78
C VAL A 251 9.51 -7.01 7.86
N GLU A 252 9.91 -7.31 9.10
CA GLU A 252 8.99 -7.44 10.24
C GLU A 252 8.29 -6.12 10.59
N ILE A 253 9.04 -5.01 10.60
CA ILE A 253 8.45 -3.67 10.78
C ILE A 253 7.48 -3.36 9.64
N GLY A 254 7.85 -3.69 8.40
CA GLY A 254 6.98 -3.55 7.24
C GLY A 254 5.68 -4.35 7.35
N ALA A 255 5.75 -5.59 7.86
CA ALA A 255 4.58 -6.43 8.10
C ALA A 255 3.65 -5.82 9.16
N LEU A 256 4.21 -5.36 10.27
CA LEU A 256 3.47 -4.71 11.35
C LEU A 256 2.78 -3.43 10.85
N LEU A 257 3.52 -2.56 10.16
CA LEU A 257 2.98 -1.32 9.58
C LEU A 257 1.89 -1.63 8.55
N SER A 258 2.14 -2.59 7.65
CA SER A 258 1.16 -3.03 6.65
C SER A 258 -0.14 -3.53 7.29
N ALA A 259 -0.08 -4.26 8.41
CA ALA A 259 -1.27 -4.73 9.10
C ALA A 259 -2.05 -3.57 9.76
N ILE A 260 -1.34 -2.63 10.39
CA ILE A 260 -1.92 -1.49 11.09
C ILE A 260 -2.55 -0.48 10.11
N THR A 261 -1.90 -0.18 8.99
CA THR A 261 -2.32 0.87 8.04
C THR A 261 -3.05 0.33 6.79
N LEU A 262 -3.45 -0.95 6.81
CA LEU A 262 -4.02 -1.65 5.65
C LEU A 262 -3.16 -1.43 4.40
N HIS A 263 -1.86 -1.70 4.53
CA HIS A 263 -0.86 -1.59 3.48
C HIS A 263 -0.66 -0.14 2.97
N ASN A 264 -0.67 0.82 3.90
CA ASN A 264 -0.57 2.26 3.65
C ASN A 264 -1.61 2.76 2.63
N GLN A 265 -2.86 2.35 2.81
CA GLN A 265 -4.02 2.79 2.01
C GLN A 265 -4.98 3.63 2.86
N ASN A 266 -4.42 4.39 3.81
CA ASN A 266 -5.18 5.24 4.72
C ASN A 266 -6.00 6.27 3.92
N GLY A 267 -7.22 6.54 4.38
CA GLY A 267 -8.16 7.43 3.69
C GLY A 267 -8.93 6.78 2.53
N ILE A 268 -8.57 5.56 2.14
CA ILE A 268 -9.34 4.73 1.19
C ILE A 268 -9.90 3.50 1.91
N LEU A 269 -9.08 2.88 2.76
CA LEU A 269 -9.44 1.68 3.52
C LEU A 269 -9.55 1.99 5.01
N ASN A 270 -10.49 1.31 5.67
CA ASN A 270 -10.85 1.51 7.06
C ASN A 270 -10.86 0.20 7.85
N HIS A 271 -10.43 0.26 9.10
CA HIS A 271 -10.68 -0.79 10.09
C HIS A 271 -12.10 -0.69 10.65
N SER A 272 -12.49 -1.74 11.37
CA SER A 272 -13.75 -1.76 12.13
C SER A 272 -13.46 -2.29 13.53
N LEU A 273 -13.86 -1.54 14.55
CA LEU A 273 -13.58 -1.75 15.98
C LEU A 273 -14.89 -1.80 16.79
N GLY A 274 -14.88 -2.43 17.97
CA GLY A 274 -16.08 -2.56 18.81
C GLY A 274 -17.06 -3.69 18.46
N SER A 275 -18.17 -3.79 19.17
CA SER A 275 -19.15 -4.89 19.03
C SER A 275 -20.17 -4.65 17.91
N ALA A 276 -20.47 -3.39 17.59
CA ALA A 276 -21.49 -2.99 16.62
C ALA A 276 -20.97 -2.78 15.17
N LYS A 277 -19.77 -3.31 14.86
CA LYS A 277 -19.22 -3.38 13.49
C LYS A 277 -20.22 -3.87 12.43
N PRO A 278 -21.06 -4.91 12.69
CA PRO A 278 -21.99 -5.43 11.68
C PRO A 278 -23.12 -4.46 11.32
N LEU A 279 -23.30 -3.41 12.12
CA LEU A 279 -24.31 -2.37 11.95
C LEU A 279 -23.68 -1.03 11.54
N GLY A 280 -22.41 -1.05 11.12
CA GLY A 280 -21.69 0.12 10.62
C GLY A 280 -20.93 0.94 11.66
N PHE A 281 -21.01 0.60 12.95
CA PHE A 281 -20.30 1.35 13.99
C PHE A 281 -18.80 1.00 14.08
N GLY A 282 -18.03 1.92 14.65
CA GLY A 282 -16.62 1.70 14.96
C GLY A 282 -15.69 1.63 13.75
N LYS A 283 -16.10 2.23 12.62
CA LYS A 283 -15.23 2.51 11.48
C LYS A 283 -14.07 3.40 11.95
N ALA A 284 -12.84 3.03 11.62
CA ALA A 284 -11.64 3.77 12.04
C ALA A 284 -10.55 3.75 10.98
N THR A 285 -9.98 4.91 10.68
CA THR A 285 -8.75 5.05 9.89
C THR A 285 -7.56 5.10 10.85
N VAL A 286 -6.48 4.37 10.54
CA VAL A 286 -5.30 4.30 11.41
C VAL A 286 -4.08 4.80 10.66
N PHE A 287 -3.54 5.93 11.11
CA PHE A 287 -2.28 6.47 10.62
C PHE A 287 -1.13 6.03 11.52
N ALA A 288 -0.01 5.62 10.93
CA ALA A 288 1.20 5.29 11.68
C ALA A 288 2.23 6.40 11.48
N ILE A 289 2.74 6.93 12.59
CA ILE A 289 3.82 7.92 12.61
C ILE A 289 5.06 7.24 13.17
N LEU A 290 6.14 7.22 12.38
CA LEU A 290 7.42 6.70 12.82
C LEU A 290 8.15 7.74 13.67
N ASN A 291 8.83 7.28 14.71
CA ASN A 291 9.70 8.15 15.50
C ASN A 291 11.04 8.37 14.78
N ASN A 292 11.78 9.42 15.17
CA ASN A 292 13.09 9.73 14.56
C ASN A 292 14.17 8.63 14.76
N SER A 293 13.91 7.62 15.59
CA SER A 293 14.85 6.52 15.79
C SER A 293 14.78 5.44 14.70
N THR A 294 13.75 5.45 13.85
CA THR A 294 13.68 4.52 12.72
C THR A 294 14.56 4.98 11.56
N LYS A 295 15.31 4.03 10.97
CA LYS A 295 16.27 4.31 9.87
C LYS A 295 15.62 4.65 8.53
N TYR A 296 14.41 4.14 8.27
CA TYR A 296 13.72 4.26 6.99
C TYR A 296 12.35 4.92 7.20
N ASP A 297 11.77 5.46 6.13
CA ASP A 297 10.38 5.92 6.17
C ASP A 297 9.38 4.77 6.11
N LEU A 298 8.10 5.11 6.25
CA LEU A 298 7.00 4.14 6.33
C LEU A 298 6.86 3.30 5.06
N GLU A 299 6.94 3.92 3.88
CA GLU A 299 6.78 3.19 2.61
C GLU A 299 7.98 2.28 2.33
N ASP A 300 9.19 2.67 2.74
CA ASP A 300 10.37 1.83 2.61
C ASP A 300 10.27 0.53 3.42
N TYR A 301 9.71 0.59 4.63
CA TYR A 301 9.46 -0.61 5.43
C TYR A 301 8.41 -1.51 4.78
N ILE A 302 7.24 -0.94 4.42
CA ILE A 302 6.14 -1.71 3.83
C ILE A 302 6.54 -2.30 2.48
N SER A 303 7.25 -1.55 1.64
CA SER A 303 7.83 -2.01 0.37
C SER A 303 8.79 -3.18 0.57
N SER A 304 9.59 -3.16 1.64
CA SER A 304 10.47 -4.28 1.99
C SER A 304 9.69 -5.55 2.34
N PHE A 305 8.61 -5.41 3.11
CA PHE A 305 7.71 -6.53 3.42
C PHE A 305 7.01 -7.05 2.16
N GLU A 306 6.44 -6.16 1.35
CA GLU A 306 5.74 -6.49 0.11
C GLU A 306 6.62 -7.29 -0.85
N LYS A 307 7.88 -6.86 -1.05
CA LYS A 307 8.85 -7.56 -1.91
C LYS A 307 9.16 -8.96 -1.36
N TYR A 308 9.37 -9.07 -0.05
CA TYR A 308 9.66 -10.35 0.59
C TYR A 308 8.49 -11.33 0.45
N ILE A 309 7.28 -10.92 0.85
CA ILE A 309 6.12 -11.81 0.80
C ILE A 309 5.72 -12.15 -0.63
N SER A 310 5.84 -11.20 -1.56
CA SER A 310 5.57 -11.46 -2.98
C SER A 310 6.57 -12.45 -3.57
N PHE A 311 7.84 -12.37 -3.19
CA PHE A 311 8.85 -13.35 -3.59
C PHE A 311 8.53 -14.75 -3.05
N GLU A 312 8.22 -14.88 -1.75
CA GLU A 312 7.87 -16.17 -1.14
C GLU A 312 6.58 -16.77 -1.72
N MET A 313 5.56 -15.96 -1.96
CA MET A 313 4.29 -16.41 -2.53
C MET A 313 4.41 -16.77 -4.02
N LYS A 314 5.27 -16.07 -4.77
CA LYS A 314 5.54 -16.40 -6.17
C LYS A 314 6.16 -17.79 -6.32
N LYS A 315 6.98 -18.25 -5.36
CA LYS A 315 7.49 -19.65 -5.33
C LYS A 315 6.35 -20.68 -5.26
N LYS A 316 5.19 -20.28 -4.73
CA LYS A 316 3.97 -21.10 -4.66
C LYS A 316 3.01 -20.84 -5.82
N GLY A 317 3.42 -20.08 -6.83
CA GLY A 317 2.55 -19.71 -7.97
C GLY A 317 1.50 -18.66 -7.64
N ILE A 318 1.62 -17.94 -6.52
CA ILE A 318 0.62 -16.96 -6.06
C ILE A 318 1.17 -15.54 -6.27
N ASP A 319 0.45 -14.72 -7.03
CA ASP A 319 0.65 -13.27 -7.05
C ASP A 319 -0.03 -12.67 -5.81
N TRP A 320 0.76 -12.47 -4.75
CA TRP A 320 0.24 -12.10 -3.42
C TRP A 320 -0.64 -10.85 -3.46
N ILE A 321 -0.15 -9.77 -4.08
CA ILE A 321 -0.85 -8.47 -4.12
C ILE A 321 -2.14 -8.55 -4.95
N LYS A 322 -2.24 -9.50 -5.88
CA LYS A 322 -3.43 -9.74 -6.71
C LYS A 322 -4.28 -10.93 -6.26
N SER A 323 -3.95 -11.52 -5.11
CA SER A 323 -4.68 -12.67 -4.57
C SER A 323 -6.14 -12.31 -4.27
N ASP A 324 -7.03 -13.30 -4.43
CA ASP A 324 -8.45 -13.13 -4.12
C ASP A 324 -8.67 -12.73 -2.65
N SER A 325 -7.87 -13.26 -1.72
CA SER A 325 -7.97 -12.92 -0.30
C SER A 325 -7.69 -11.45 -0.02
N LEU A 326 -6.67 -10.85 -0.63
CA LEU A 326 -6.41 -9.41 -0.47
C LEU A 326 -7.48 -8.57 -1.17
N LYS A 327 -7.96 -8.99 -2.35
CA LYS A 327 -9.06 -8.30 -3.05
C LYS A 327 -10.31 -8.23 -2.20
N GLU A 328 -10.72 -9.34 -1.59
CA GLU A 328 -11.88 -9.38 -0.70
C GLU A 328 -11.64 -8.57 0.58
N LEU A 329 -10.47 -8.72 1.22
CA LEU A 329 -10.13 -7.94 2.42
C LEU A 329 -10.26 -6.44 2.14
N TYR A 330 -9.66 -5.97 1.07
CA TYR A 330 -9.67 -4.56 0.74
C TYR A 330 -11.05 -4.06 0.32
N ALA A 331 -11.79 -4.85 -0.46
CA ALA A 331 -13.18 -4.55 -0.81
C ALA A 331 -14.05 -4.37 0.46
N MET A 332 -13.91 -5.26 1.44
CA MET A 332 -14.63 -5.19 2.71
C MET A 332 -14.20 -4.00 3.57
N THR A 333 -12.99 -3.47 3.41
CA THR A 333 -12.49 -2.32 4.18
C THR A 333 -12.73 -0.98 3.49
N LYS A 334 -13.20 -0.98 2.24
CA LYS A 334 -13.42 0.23 1.44
C LYS A 334 -14.80 0.83 1.71
N ASP A 335 -14.86 2.15 1.75
CA ASP A 335 -16.10 2.92 1.91
C ASP A 335 -16.36 3.81 0.67
N PRO A 336 -17.58 3.84 0.08
CA PRO A 336 -18.72 2.95 0.36
C PRO A 336 -18.62 1.63 -0.40
N LEU A 337 -18.87 0.54 0.33
CA LEU A 337 -19.21 -0.73 -0.29
C LEU A 337 -20.62 -0.63 -0.88
N LYS A 338 -20.89 -1.33 -1.99
CA LYS A 338 -22.25 -1.40 -2.56
C LYS A 338 -23.21 -1.98 -1.54
N GLU A 339 -24.16 -1.18 -1.07
CA GLU A 339 -25.10 -1.51 0.01
C GLU A 339 -25.87 -2.81 -0.23
N MET A 340 -26.16 -3.13 -1.50
CA MET A 340 -26.85 -4.36 -1.89
C MET A 340 -26.12 -5.63 -1.41
N LEU A 341 -24.81 -5.59 -1.20
CA LEU A 341 -24.00 -6.70 -0.69
C LEU A 341 -24.08 -6.86 0.83
N LEU A 342 -24.67 -5.89 1.53
CA LEU A 342 -24.83 -5.87 2.98
C LEU A 342 -26.26 -6.22 3.43
N LYS A 343 -27.17 -6.42 2.47
CA LYS A 343 -28.54 -6.84 2.77
C LYS A 343 -28.57 -8.32 3.11
N TYR A 344 -29.07 -8.64 4.29
CA TYR A 344 -29.32 -10.02 4.68
C TYR A 344 -30.52 -10.56 3.89
N PRO A 345 -30.48 -11.84 3.45
CA PRO A 345 -31.65 -12.47 2.85
C PRO A 345 -32.81 -12.55 3.84
N GLU A 346 -34.04 -12.40 3.36
CA GLU A 346 -35.22 -12.53 4.21
C GLU A 346 -35.70 -14.00 4.28
N LEU A 347 -36.19 -14.39 5.47
CA LEU A 347 -36.73 -15.73 5.70
C LEU A 347 -38.17 -15.86 5.16
N GLU A 348 -38.93 -14.77 5.23
CA GLU A 348 -40.36 -14.73 4.89
C GLU A 348 -40.68 -13.45 4.12
N LEU A 349 -40.40 -13.46 2.82
CA LEU A 349 -40.85 -12.40 1.92
C LEU A 349 -42.39 -12.32 1.91
N GLN A 350 -42.92 -11.11 2.04
CA GLN A 350 -44.35 -10.86 1.90
C GLN A 350 -44.79 -10.90 0.43
N GLY A 351 -45.99 -11.38 0.15
CA GLY A 351 -46.59 -11.36 -1.20
C GLY A 351 -46.05 -12.42 -2.18
N VAL A 352 -45.24 -13.37 -1.71
CA VAL A 352 -44.77 -14.52 -2.52
C VAL A 352 -45.26 -15.86 -1.95
N SER A 353 -45.17 -16.92 -2.76
CA SER A 353 -45.53 -18.27 -2.32
C SER A 353 -44.65 -18.71 -1.13
N LYS A 354 -45.21 -19.50 -0.20
CA LYS A 354 -44.48 -20.03 0.97
C LYS A 354 -43.23 -20.86 0.60
N ARG A 355 -43.19 -21.40 -0.62
CA ARG A 355 -42.03 -22.14 -1.14
C ARG A 355 -40.89 -21.19 -1.53
N ASP A 356 -41.21 -19.99 -1.99
CA ASP A 356 -40.26 -19.00 -2.52
C ASP A 356 -39.98 -17.85 -1.53
N SER A 357 -40.65 -17.85 -0.37
CA SER A 357 -40.53 -16.80 0.64
C SER A 357 -39.16 -16.73 1.31
N ASN A 358 -38.42 -17.85 1.31
CA ASN A 358 -37.12 -17.96 1.96
C ASN A 358 -35.97 -17.70 0.97
N GLU A 359 -35.41 -16.50 1.02
CA GLU A 359 -34.32 -16.08 0.14
C GLU A 359 -32.99 -16.79 0.40
N PHE A 360 -32.79 -17.36 1.60
CA PHE A 360 -31.60 -18.13 1.92
C PHE A 360 -31.40 -19.28 0.93
N ASN A 361 -32.50 -19.89 0.44
CA ASN A 361 -32.45 -20.96 -0.55
C ASN A 361 -31.74 -20.56 -1.85
N LYS A 362 -31.71 -19.27 -2.21
CA LYS A 362 -31.07 -18.76 -3.44
C LYS A 362 -29.54 -18.93 -3.43
N TYR A 363 -28.94 -19.03 -2.24
CA TYR A 363 -27.49 -19.10 -2.06
C TYR A 363 -26.97 -20.54 -1.92
N ARG A 364 -27.87 -21.52 -1.78
CA ARG A 364 -27.49 -22.94 -1.71
C ARG A 364 -26.82 -23.38 -3.02
N GLY A 365 -25.61 -23.92 -2.92
CA GLY A 365 -24.80 -24.35 -4.07
C GLY A 365 -24.23 -23.22 -4.93
N LYS A 366 -24.36 -21.97 -4.49
CA LYS A 366 -23.81 -20.78 -5.18
C LYS A 366 -22.89 -19.96 -4.29
N GLY A 367 -23.15 -19.94 -2.98
CA GLY A 367 -22.45 -19.08 -2.04
C GLY A 367 -22.91 -17.62 -2.12
N LEU A 368 -22.34 -16.77 -1.28
CA LEU A 368 -22.54 -15.33 -1.35
C LEU A 368 -21.74 -14.71 -2.51
N ASP A 369 -22.27 -13.60 -3.03
CA ASP A 369 -21.50 -12.75 -3.94
C ASP A 369 -20.24 -12.21 -3.24
N LYS A 370 -19.13 -12.22 -3.97
CA LYS A 370 -17.86 -11.62 -3.55
C LYS A 370 -18.02 -10.10 -3.35
N TYR A 371 -17.38 -9.54 -2.33
CA TYR A 371 -17.37 -8.10 -2.08
C TYR A 371 -16.59 -7.34 -3.14
N SER A 372 -15.60 -7.99 -3.77
CA SER A 372 -14.85 -7.40 -4.87
C SER A 372 -15.63 -7.30 -6.19
N LYS A 373 -16.87 -7.81 -6.25
CA LYS A 373 -17.65 -7.90 -7.49
C LYS A 373 -17.97 -6.50 -8.05
N GLY A 374 -17.40 -6.22 -9.23
CA GLY A 374 -17.57 -4.93 -9.91
C GLY A 374 -16.86 -3.76 -9.22
N LEU A 375 -15.80 -4.05 -8.46
CA LEU A 375 -14.74 -3.08 -8.16
C LEU A 375 -13.67 -3.20 -9.26
N ASN A 376 -13.44 -2.12 -10.00
CA ASN A 376 -12.40 -2.05 -11.04
C ASN A 376 -11.05 -1.57 -10.51
N ASP A 377 -10.96 -1.28 -9.21
CA ASP A 377 -9.75 -0.70 -8.64
C ASP A 377 -8.66 -1.75 -8.52
N SER A 378 -7.57 -1.54 -9.25
CA SER A 378 -6.32 -2.21 -8.98
C SER A 378 -5.73 -1.64 -7.70
N PHE A 379 -5.66 -2.46 -6.65
CA PHE A 379 -4.99 -2.07 -5.41
C PHE A 379 -3.54 -1.71 -5.69
N VAL A 380 -3.13 -0.56 -5.16
CA VAL A 380 -1.85 0.03 -5.51
C VAL A 380 -0.75 -0.61 -4.66
N SER A 381 0.17 -1.31 -5.31
CA SER A 381 1.41 -1.79 -4.71
C SER A 381 2.20 -0.62 -4.11
N VAL A 382 2.60 -0.74 -2.85
CA VAL A 382 3.46 0.26 -2.18
C VAL A 382 4.84 0.22 -2.81
N SER A 383 5.33 -0.97 -3.17
CA SER A 383 6.63 -1.11 -3.81
C SER A 383 6.71 -0.45 -5.18
N GLU A 384 5.64 -0.49 -5.99
CA GLU A 384 5.55 0.23 -7.25
C GLU A 384 5.41 1.74 -7.07
N ARG A 385 4.59 2.22 -6.12
CA ARG A 385 4.52 3.66 -5.79
C ARG A 385 5.90 4.21 -5.42
N ARG A 386 6.62 3.49 -4.56
CA ARG A 386 7.94 3.90 -4.12
C ARG A 386 8.96 3.95 -5.25
N LYS A 387 8.92 2.99 -6.19
CA LYS A 387 9.77 3.03 -7.40
C LYS A 387 9.49 4.27 -8.24
N LEU A 388 8.22 4.59 -8.47
CA LEU A 388 7.82 5.77 -9.24
C LEU A 388 8.24 7.08 -8.54
N GLU A 389 8.13 7.13 -7.22
CA GLU A 389 8.58 8.27 -6.43
C GLU A 389 10.09 8.48 -6.54
N ILE A 390 10.89 7.42 -6.37
CA ILE A 390 12.35 7.47 -6.52
C ILE A 390 12.73 7.94 -7.93
N ALA A 391 12.12 7.36 -8.97
CA ALA A 391 12.37 7.77 -10.36
C ALA A 391 12.05 9.26 -10.59
N LYS A 392 10.97 9.77 -10.00
CA LYS A 392 10.59 11.17 -10.07
C LYS A 392 11.59 12.08 -9.34
N GLN A 393 12.09 11.65 -8.18
CA GLN A 393 13.11 12.37 -7.44
C GLN A 393 14.43 12.45 -8.22
N GLU A 394 14.89 11.34 -8.80
CA GLU A 394 16.08 11.29 -9.66
C GLU A 394 15.94 12.21 -10.88
N GLU A 395 14.76 12.22 -11.52
CA GLU A 395 14.49 13.13 -12.63
C GLU A 395 14.54 14.61 -12.21
N ASN A 396 13.99 14.94 -11.05
CA ASN A 396 14.02 16.30 -10.50
C ASN A 396 15.45 16.76 -10.17
N VAL A 397 16.28 15.88 -9.59
CA VAL A 397 17.70 16.16 -9.34
C VAL A 397 18.42 16.43 -10.65
N ARG A 398 18.22 15.58 -11.66
CA ARG A 398 18.82 15.76 -12.99
C ARG A 398 18.42 17.09 -13.65
N LYS A 399 17.14 17.49 -13.50
CA LYS A 399 16.66 18.80 -13.99
C LYS A 399 17.31 19.96 -13.24
N ALA A 400 17.43 19.87 -11.91
CA ALA A 400 18.08 20.89 -11.10
C ALA A 400 19.58 21.05 -11.46
N GLU A 401 20.29 19.95 -11.68
CA GLU A 401 21.68 19.96 -12.14
C GLU A 401 21.83 20.61 -13.51
N LEU A 402 20.92 20.33 -14.45
CA LEU A 402 20.91 20.97 -15.77
C LEU A 402 20.72 22.49 -15.67
N ILE A 403 19.73 22.92 -14.88
CA ILE A 403 19.46 24.35 -14.64
C ILE A 403 20.67 25.03 -13.98
N ALA A 404 21.30 24.39 -13.00
CA ALA A 404 22.50 24.91 -12.35
C ALA A 404 23.66 25.06 -13.34
N LYS A 405 23.84 24.08 -14.24
CA LYS A 405 24.87 24.11 -15.29
C LYS A 405 24.61 25.22 -16.31
N GLU A 406 23.36 25.41 -16.73
CA GLU A 406 22.97 26.49 -17.62
C GLU A 406 23.20 27.88 -16.98
N LYS A 407 22.84 28.03 -15.71
CA LYS A 407 23.08 29.26 -14.95
C LYS A 407 24.58 29.56 -14.82
N ALA A 408 25.39 28.57 -14.46
CA ALA A 408 26.85 28.72 -14.37
C ALA A 408 27.47 29.11 -15.72
N ASN A 409 27.02 28.50 -16.82
CA ASN A 409 27.48 28.86 -18.15
C ASN A 409 27.09 30.31 -18.53
N LYS A 410 25.88 30.73 -18.21
CA LYS A 410 25.42 32.12 -18.44
C LYS A 410 26.24 33.12 -17.65
N GLU A 411 26.50 32.85 -16.36
CA GLU A 411 27.34 33.68 -15.51
C GLU A 411 28.78 33.76 -16.02
N GLU A 412 29.33 32.65 -16.54
CA GLU A 412 30.67 32.64 -17.14
C GLU A 412 30.73 33.44 -18.43
N ILE A 413 29.71 33.33 -19.29
CA ILE A 413 29.58 34.15 -20.51
C ILE A 413 29.50 35.63 -20.14
N GLU A 414 28.70 36.00 -19.15
CA GLU A 414 28.55 37.39 -18.70
C GLU A 414 29.85 37.93 -18.09
N ARG A 415 30.57 37.11 -17.30
CA ARG A 415 31.90 37.47 -16.77
C ARG A 415 32.90 37.70 -17.89
N LYS A 416 32.95 36.83 -18.89
CA LYS A 416 33.82 36.99 -20.07
C LYS A 416 33.45 38.25 -20.85
N ALA A 417 32.16 38.56 -20.99
CA ALA A 417 31.69 39.78 -21.65
C ALA A 417 32.13 41.04 -20.89
N LYS A 418 31.95 41.10 -19.56
CA LYS A 418 32.42 42.22 -18.72
C LYS A 418 33.93 42.42 -18.82
N GLN A 419 34.70 41.34 -18.74
CA GLN A 419 36.17 41.42 -18.90
C GLN A 419 36.57 41.91 -20.30
N ALA A 420 35.86 41.51 -21.35
CA ALA A 420 36.11 42.00 -22.69
C ALA A 420 35.77 43.50 -22.82
N GLU A 421 34.68 43.95 -22.21
CA GLU A 421 34.27 45.36 -22.19
C GLU A 421 35.28 46.23 -21.44
N GLU A 422 35.76 45.80 -20.28
CA GLU A 422 36.80 46.50 -19.51
C GLU A 422 38.10 46.63 -20.30
N LYS A 423 38.56 45.54 -20.93
CA LYS A 423 39.73 45.57 -21.82
C LYS A 423 39.54 46.54 -22.99
N LEU A 424 38.33 46.60 -23.55
CA LEU A 424 38.02 47.53 -24.63
C LEU A 424 38.07 48.99 -24.14
N LYS A 425 37.49 49.29 -22.97
CA LYS A 425 37.55 50.63 -22.35
C LYS A 425 38.99 51.05 -22.07
N GLN A 426 39.80 50.19 -21.46
CA GLN A 426 41.22 50.46 -21.22
C GLN A 426 41.98 50.71 -22.52
N ALA A 427 41.76 49.90 -23.57
CA ALA A 427 42.37 50.12 -24.88
C ALA A 427 41.95 51.47 -25.50
N GLN A 428 40.69 51.86 -25.34
CA GLN A 428 40.19 53.16 -25.80
C GLN A 428 40.81 54.32 -25.03
N GLU A 429 40.95 54.23 -23.71
CA GLU A 429 41.61 55.24 -22.88
C GLU A 429 43.09 55.40 -23.22
N ILE A 430 43.81 54.28 -23.38
CA ILE A 430 45.22 54.29 -23.84
C ILE A 430 45.32 54.98 -25.21
N ASN A 431 44.43 54.66 -26.15
CA ASN A 431 44.43 55.28 -27.46
C ASN A 431 44.10 56.78 -27.39
N LYS A 432 43.17 57.18 -26.51
CA LYS A 432 42.83 58.59 -26.27
C LYS A 432 44.01 59.35 -25.67
N ALA A 433 44.70 58.77 -24.69
CA ALA A 433 45.90 59.34 -24.07
C ALA A 433 47.03 59.51 -25.09
N LYS A 434 47.32 58.45 -25.88
CA LYS A 434 48.30 58.52 -26.98
C LYS A 434 47.98 59.62 -28.00
N ARG A 435 46.70 59.80 -28.34
CA ARG A 435 46.28 60.88 -29.25
C ARG A 435 46.40 62.26 -28.63
N ALA A 436 46.10 62.40 -27.34
CA ALA A 436 46.26 63.67 -26.62
C ALA A 436 47.74 64.06 -26.50
N GLU A 437 48.60 63.11 -26.13
CA GLU A 437 50.06 63.27 -26.11
C GLU A 437 50.56 63.70 -27.49
N LEU A 438 50.21 62.95 -28.54
CA LEU A 438 50.60 63.26 -29.92
C LEU A 438 50.07 64.61 -30.44
N LYS A 439 48.93 65.08 -29.92
CA LYS A 439 48.40 66.42 -30.22
C LYS A 439 49.20 67.53 -29.53
N SER A 440 49.74 67.27 -28.34
CA SER A 440 50.51 68.25 -27.56
C SER A 440 51.99 68.30 -27.94
N SER A 441 52.61 67.15 -28.21
CA SER A 441 54.04 67.04 -28.53
C SER A 441 54.35 67.19 -30.03
N GLY A 442 53.32 67.25 -30.88
CA GLY A 442 53.51 67.24 -32.32
C GLY A 442 54.21 65.97 -32.80
N LEU A 443 55.03 66.10 -33.83
CA LEU A 443 55.84 65.02 -34.39
C LEU A 443 57.27 64.97 -33.82
N ILE A 444 57.55 65.66 -32.71
CA ILE A 444 58.90 65.74 -32.12
C ILE A 444 59.50 64.36 -31.78
N SER A 445 58.65 63.39 -31.42
CA SER A 445 59.06 62.02 -31.12
C SER A 445 59.68 61.30 -32.32
N LEU A 446 59.40 61.75 -33.55
CA LEU A 446 59.99 61.18 -34.77
C LEU A 446 61.50 61.39 -34.87
N VAL A 447 62.04 62.41 -34.21
CA VAL A 447 63.47 62.77 -34.26
C VAL A 447 64.37 61.63 -33.79
N ASN A 448 63.89 60.78 -32.87
CA ASN A 448 64.64 59.65 -32.33
C ASN A 448 64.31 58.30 -32.98
N ILE A 449 63.53 58.29 -34.07
CA ILE A 449 63.10 57.07 -34.76
C ILE A 449 63.89 56.91 -36.06
N ASP A 450 64.38 55.70 -36.31
CA ASP A 450 65.14 55.33 -37.50
C ASP A 450 64.46 54.23 -38.34
N GLU A 451 63.36 53.65 -37.84
CA GLU A 451 62.52 52.67 -38.53
C GLU A 451 61.33 53.35 -39.23
N PHE A 452 61.33 53.29 -40.56
CA PHE A 452 60.32 53.96 -41.37
C PHE A 452 58.88 53.51 -41.07
N THR A 453 58.66 52.23 -40.79
CA THR A 453 57.33 51.67 -40.47
C THR A 453 56.76 52.21 -39.18
N LYS A 454 57.60 52.35 -38.13
CA LYS A 454 57.21 52.93 -36.83
C LYS A 454 56.86 54.42 -36.97
N GLY A 455 57.74 55.21 -37.60
CA GLY A 455 57.48 56.64 -37.79
C GLY A 455 56.30 56.91 -38.75
N LYS A 456 56.14 56.11 -39.82
CA LYS A 456 54.96 56.15 -40.69
C LYS A 456 53.65 55.94 -39.92
N SER A 457 53.62 55.04 -38.94
CA SER A 457 52.43 54.83 -38.10
C SER A 457 52.09 56.06 -37.28
N ILE A 458 53.10 56.73 -36.71
CA ILE A 458 52.95 57.95 -35.91
C ILE A 458 52.43 59.10 -36.80
N VAL A 459 53.02 59.31 -37.99
CA VAL A 459 52.56 60.32 -38.94
C VAL A 459 51.12 60.06 -39.40
N LYS A 460 50.75 58.79 -39.62
CA LYS A 460 49.36 58.42 -39.96
C LYS A 460 48.38 58.74 -38.84
N GLU A 461 48.71 58.44 -37.58
CA GLU A 461 47.85 58.81 -36.44
C GLU A 461 47.78 60.32 -36.26
N TYR A 462 48.88 61.05 -36.44
CA TYR A 462 48.90 62.51 -36.40
C TYR A 462 47.97 63.12 -37.47
N LYS A 463 48.01 62.63 -38.71
CA LYS A 463 47.10 63.07 -39.78
C LYS A 463 45.64 62.75 -39.51
N LYS A 464 45.32 61.65 -38.80
CA LYS A 464 43.94 61.36 -38.38
C LYS A 464 43.41 62.40 -37.37
N ILE A 465 44.29 62.99 -36.57
CA ILE A 465 43.93 64.05 -35.60
C ILE A 465 43.85 65.41 -36.28
N ASN A 466 44.86 65.79 -37.06
CA ASN A 466 45.06 67.17 -37.51
C ASN A 466 44.67 67.44 -38.98
N LYS A 467 44.14 66.45 -39.72
CA LYS A 467 43.76 66.48 -41.16
C LYS A 467 44.91 66.81 -42.13
N THR A 468 45.70 67.83 -41.84
CA THR A 468 46.93 68.25 -42.55
C THR A 468 48.11 68.29 -41.59
N ILE A 469 49.33 68.25 -42.13
CA ILE A 469 50.56 68.44 -41.34
C ILE A 469 50.98 69.89 -41.53
N ASP A 470 51.11 70.62 -40.43
CA ASP A 470 51.58 72.00 -40.43
C ASP A 470 53.06 72.06 -40.81
N SER A 471 53.50 73.13 -41.47
CA SER A 471 54.89 73.32 -41.88
C SER A 471 55.85 73.36 -40.69
N SER A 472 55.39 73.77 -39.51
CA SER A 472 56.17 73.74 -38.26
C SER A 472 56.59 72.33 -37.82
N GLU A 473 55.92 71.28 -38.30
CA GLU A 473 56.26 69.88 -38.01
C GLU A 473 57.22 69.26 -39.04
N PHE A 474 57.49 69.97 -40.13
CA PHE A 474 58.28 69.42 -41.23
C PHE A 474 59.72 69.15 -40.81
N ASP A 475 60.31 69.98 -39.94
CA ASP A 475 61.68 69.76 -39.48
C ASP A 475 61.82 68.43 -38.70
N HIS A 476 60.83 68.07 -37.88
CA HIS A 476 60.81 66.77 -37.20
C HIS A 476 60.72 65.61 -38.20
N ILE A 477 59.90 65.74 -39.25
CA ILE A 477 59.80 64.75 -40.33
C ILE A 477 61.10 64.68 -41.12
N LYS A 478 61.77 65.80 -41.38
CA LYS A 478 63.04 65.86 -42.12
C LYS A 478 64.14 65.10 -41.38
N VAL A 479 64.26 65.33 -40.08
CA VAL A 479 65.24 64.62 -39.23
C VAL A 479 64.94 63.11 -39.14
N PHE A 480 63.67 62.74 -39.04
CA PHE A 480 63.24 61.34 -39.11
C PHE A 480 63.62 60.67 -40.44
N VAL A 481 63.35 61.33 -41.56
CA VAL A 481 63.72 60.85 -42.89
C VAL A 481 65.24 60.71 -43.01
N GLN A 482 66.01 61.67 -42.51
CA GLN A 482 67.48 61.60 -42.45
C GLN A 482 67.96 60.37 -41.66
N ASN A 483 67.39 60.10 -40.49
CA ASN A 483 67.76 58.96 -39.67
C ASN A 483 67.42 57.62 -40.34
N CYS A 484 66.25 57.54 -41.00
CA CYS A 484 65.88 56.37 -41.80
C CYS A 484 66.82 56.15 -43.00
N ILE A 485 67.29 57.22 -43.65
CA ILE A 485 68.26 57.16 -44.74
C ILE A 485 69.62 56.65 -44.22
N LYS A 486 70.07 57.16 -43.07
CA LYS A 486 71.32 56.71 -42.41
C LYS A 486 71.27 55.22 -42.06
N LYS A 487 70.13 54.71 -41.61
CA LYS A 487 69.94 53.29 -41.26
C LYS A 487 69.88 52.37 -42.49
N ASP A 488 69.09 52.71 -43.52
CA ASP A 488 68.92 51.90 -44.73
C ASP A 488 68.67 52.76 -45.97
N ASN A 489 69.74 53.29 -46.57
CA ASN A 489 69.66 54.17 -47.74
C ASN A 489 69.06 53.47 -48.99
N LYS A 490 69.08 52.13 -49.10
CA LYS A 490 68.66 51.42 -50.33
C LYS A 490 67.22 51.76 -50.72
N LYS A 491 66.34 51.96 -49.74
CA LYS A 491 64.92 52.28 -49.95
C LYS A 491 64.65 53.76 -50.24
N TRP A 492 65.65 54.63 -50.11
CA TRP A 492 65.52 56.09 -50.24
C TRP A 492 66.24 56.69 -51.46
N LYS A 493 67.05 55.89 -52.18
CA LYS A 493 67.84 56.36 -53.34
C LYS A 493 67.04 57.04 -54.46
N SER A 494 65.76 56.73 -54.61
CA SER A 494 64.93 57.27 -55.68
C SER A 494 63.63 57.84 -55.15
N LEU A 495 63.30 59.05 -55.61
CA LEU A 495 62.01 59.71 -55.44
C LEU A 495 60.79 58.88 -55.89
N LYS A 496 60.98 57.80 -56.66
CA LYS A 496 59.93 56.88 -57.11
C LYS A 496 59.67 55.73 -56.11
N ARG A 497 60.52 55.53 -55.10
CA ARG A 497 60.35 54.48 -54.08
C ARG A 497 59.20 54.82 -53.13
N ASP A 498 58.61 53.77 -52.54
CA ASP A 498 57.38 53.89 -51.75
C ASP A 498 57.55 54.76 -50.49
N ASN A 499 58.74 54.79 -49.89
CA ASN A 499 59.04 55.67 -48.75
C ASN A 499 58.88 57.16 -49.13
N TRP A 500 59.41 57.56 -50.29
CA TRP A 500 59.25 58.94 -50.78
C TRP A 500 57.83 59.22 -51.25
N LYS A 501 57.07 58.24 -51.76
CA LYS A 501 55.63 58.42 -52.05
C LYS A 501 54.84 58.75 -50.78
N GLU A 502 55.13 58.06 -49.69
CA GLU A 502 54.51 58.33 -48.39
C GLU A 502 54.94 59.69 -47.85
N VAL A 503 56.22 60.04 -47.88
CA VAL A 503 56.71 61.38 -47.48
C VAL A 503 56.07 62.48 -48.32
N LYS A 504 55.95 62.33 -49.64
CA LYS A 504 55.21 63.27 -50.51
C LYS A 504 53.78 63.48 -50.05
N SER A 505 53.11 62.42 -49.60
CA SER A 505 51.75 62.52 -49.07
C SER A 505 51.68 63.25 -47.72
N TRP A 506 52.80 63.41 -47.02
CA TRP A 506 52.89 64.07 -45.72
C TRP A 506 53.19 65.56 -45.87
N ILE A 507 54.18 65.92 -46.68
CA ILE A 507 54.76 67.29 -46.75
C ILE A 507 54.57 68.00 -48.10
N GLY A 508 53.91 67.35 -49.06
CA GLY A 508 53.71 67.87 -50.41
C GLY A 508 54.81 67.48 -51.41
N GLN A 509 54.46 67.52 -52.69
CA GLN A 509 55.30 67.05 -53.80
C GLN A 509 56.57 67.89 -53.99
N GLU A 510 56.47 69.20 -53.81
CA GLU A 510 57.56 70.16 -54.04
C GLU A 510 58.60 70.11 -52.92
N THR A 511 58.16 70.17 -51.66
CA THR A 511 59.00 70.05 -50.46
C THR A 511 59.77 68.73 -50.43
N ALA A 512 59.10 67.60 -50.75
CA ALA A 512 59.74 66.29 -50.78
C ALA A 512 60.81 66.15 -51.87
N LYS A 513 60.66 66.82 -53.02
CA LYS A 513 61.69 66.85 -54.07
C LYS A 513 62.91 67.63 -53.61
N ASN A 514 62.71 68.79 -52.97
CA ASN A 514 63.81 69.61 -52.46
C ASN A 514 64.61 68.84 -51.39
N TRP A 515 63.92 68.18 -50.45
CA TRP A 515 64.60 67.35 -49.46
C TRP A 515 65.32 66.15 -50.05
N HIS A 516 64.75 65.48 -51.05
CA HIS A 516 65.45 64.38 -51.71
C HIS A 516 66.77 64.84 -52.33
N ASN A 517 66.79 66.00 -52.99
CA ASN A 517 68.01 66.57 -53.58
C ASN A 517 69.04 67.01 -52.52
N GLU A 518 68.58 67.55 -51.39
CA GLU A 518 69.44 67.98 -50.28
C GLU A 518 70.03 66.79 -49.50
N LEU A 519 69.24 65.74 -49.26
CA LEU A 519 69.62 64.59 -48.45
C LEU A 519 70.29 63.46 -49.25
N SER A 520 70.35 63.58 -50.58
CA SER A 520 71.03 62.63 -51.48
C SER A 520 72.45 63.07 -51.89
N LYS A 521 72.92 64.22 -51.38
CA LYS A 521 74.34 64.57 -51.36
C LYS A 521 75.00 63.91 -50.17
#